data_AF-A0A7K2EXJ0-F1
#
_entry.id   AF-A0A7K2EXJ0-F1
#
_cell.length_a   1.000
_cell.length_b   1.000
_cell.length_c   1.000
_cell.angle_alpha   90.00
_cell.angle_beta   90.00
_cell.angle_gamma   90.00
#
_symmetry.space_group_name_H-M   'P 1'
#
loop_
_entity.id
_entity.type
_entity.pdbx_description
1 polymer ?
#
loop_
_entity_poly.entity_id
_entity_poly.type
_entity_poly.pdbx_seq_one_letter_code
_entity_poly.pdbx_strand_id
1 'polypeptide(L)'
;MERVDRCVVLVDAGYLLGAAASLLAGEPARSRITVDHAALIQGLRERAEADTEQPLLRIYWFDGAPDRVPQPEHRRLRVMPRVTVRLGALTRSDGRWAQKGVDAAMHAELTELARNRACSDVVLVTGDGDLLPGLMSAKEHGVAVHLWAVQAADGDYNQSEDLVAEADERRVLDRAWITKAVRAKETGGVCAPPPVPRPEIAAILSAPLPEAALAASAERASEAQAAAARNGTGTGTAEAEAAPHPQPAPGHKGAPTPKDLASLRAPGAQAAQHSPQPPAPNATLRWSSDKGWVERGGPLGEPAETASLPTLAQLTSAEQRWADREEDITTVGGDPFEVGQVFARRWMERLPETVHLQKLSTMYPRIPHRIDGELLRYAARFGLLAHKDDQIDEHDRYAIRAGFWREIDVRAAAEHAPAGE
;
A
#
# COMPACT_ATOMS: atom_id res chain seq x y z
N MET A 1 -24.33 -28.91 -17.44
CA MET A 1 -23.27 -28.55 -16.48
C MET A 1 -23.94 -27.76 -15.39
N GLU A 2 -23.72 -28.12 -14.14
CA GLU A 2 -24.09 -27.25 -13.01
C GLU A 2 -23.27 -25.96 -13.10
N ARG A 3 -23.87 -24.83 -12.70
CA ARG A 3 -23.14 -23.56 -12.63
C ARG A 3 -22.22 -23.63 -11.41
N VAL A 4 -20.98 -23.18 -11.59
CA VAL A 4 -19.92 -23.34 -10.59
C VAL A 4 -19.82 -22.04 -9.81
N ASP A 5 -20.85 -21.81 -8.99
CA ASP A 5 -21.04 -20.58 -8.24
C ASP A 5 -20.13 -20.62 -7.00
N ARG A 6 -19.06 -19.80 -7.06
CA ARG A 6 -17.89 -19.79 -6.16
C ARG A 6 -17.13 -18.47 -6.33
N CYS A 7 -16.64 -17.88 -5.25
CA CYS A 7 -15.78 -16.70 -5.31
C CYS A 7 -14.27 -17.03 -5.28
N VAL A 8 -13.46 -16.14 -5.85
CA VAL A 8 -11.99 -16.13 -5.71
C VAL A 8 -11.55 -14.73 -5.27
N VAL A 9 -10.58 -14.66 -4.35
CA VAL A 9 -9.96 -13.38 -3.95
C VAL A 9 -8.59 -13.25 -4.60
N LEU A 10 -8.32 -12.13 -5.29
CA LEU A 10 -6.99 -11.73 -5.75
C LEU A 10 -6.52 -10.53 -4.93
N VAL A 11 -5.38 -10.65 -4.27
CA VAL A 11 -4.83 -9.63 -3.36
C VAL A 11 -3.48 -9.14 -3.85
N ASP A 12 -3.35 -7.84 -4.14
CA ASP A 12 -2.04 -7.20 -4.15
C ASP A 12 -1.62 -6.85 -2.72
N ALA A 13 -0.56 -7.51 -2.26
CA ALA A 13 0.04 -7.21 -0.97
C ALA A 13 0.79 -5.87 -0.96
N GLY A 14 1.17 -5.33 -2.12
CA GLY A 14 1.70 -3.98 -2.30
C GLY A 14 0.73 -2.95 -1.75
N TYR A 15 -0.41 -2.82 -2.42
CA TYR A 15 -1.56 -2.01 -2.04
C TYR A 15 -2.06 -2.31 -0.63
N LEU A 16 -2.48 -3.56 -0.34
CA LEU A 16 -3.16 -3.89 0.92
C LEU A 16 -2.29 -3.55 2.15
N LEU A 17 -1.01 -3.93 2.15
CA LEU A 17 -0.12 -3.67 3.29
C LEU A 17 0.44 -2.24 3.30
N GLY A 18 0.59 -1.61 2.13
CA GLY A 18 1.00 -0.20 2.02
C GLY A 18 -0.09 0.74 2.55
N ALA A 19 -1.33 0.57 2.07
CA ALA A 19 -2.47 1.36 2.52
C ALA A 19 -2.81 1.12 4.01
N ALA A 20 -2.71 -0.12 4.49
CA ALA A 20 -2.85 -0.42 5.93
C ALA A 20 -1.74 0.22 6.78
N ALA A 21 -0.51 0.35 6.26
CA ALA A 21 0.56 1.08 6.93
C ALA A 21 0.28 2.59 6.96
N SER A 22 -0.18 3.20 5.86
CA SER A 22 -0.60 4.61 5.85
C SER A 22 -1.75 4.88 6.83
N LEU A 23 -2.79 4.03 6.83
CA LEU A 23 -3.99 4.18 7.68
C LEU A 23 -3.71 4.07 9.19
N LEU A 24 -2.67 3.33 9.59
CA LEU A 24 -2.36 3.05 11.01
C LEU A 24 -1.09 3.73 11.53
N ALA A 25 -0.12 4.04 10.66
CA ALA A 25 1.19 4.56 11.03
C ALA A 25 1.60 5.83 10.25
N GLY A 26 0.75 6.33 9.35
CA GLY A 26 0.99 7.59 8.61
C GLY A 26 2.00 7.49 7.45
N GLU A 27 2.62 6.33 7.24
CA GLU A 27 3.60 6.08 6.18
C GLU A 27 3.29 4.74 5.48
N PRO A 28 3.42 4.62 4.14
CA PRO A 28 3.18 3.39 3.38
C PRO A 28 4.28 2.31 3.57
N ALA A 29 4.99 2.34 4.69
CA ALA A 29 6.14 1.49 4.96
C ALA A 29 5.72 0.22 5.73
N ARG A 30 5.69 -0.95 5.06
CA ARG A 30 5.39 -2.25 5.69
C ARG A 30 6.22 -2.54 6.95
N SER A 31 7.43 -2.00 7.06
CA SER A 31 8.28 -2.10 8.25
C SER A 31 7.65 -1.50 9.51
N ARG A 32 6.77 -0.49 9.38
CA ARG A 32 6.04 0.17 10.47
C ARG A 32 4.86 -0.64 11.02
N ILE A 33 4.45 -1.74 10.39
CA ILE A 33 3.31 -2.56 10.83
C ILE A 33 3.70 -4.00 11.18
N THR A 34 2.88 -4.63 12.03
CA THR A 34 2.87 -6.07 12.30
C THR A 34 1.55 -6.64 11.80
N VAL A 35 1.61 -7.73 11.04
CA VAL A 35 0.46 -8.36 10.37
C VAL A 35 0.28 -9.78 10.88
N ASP A 36 -0.84 -10.05 11.55
CA ASP A 36 -1.34 -11.40 11.74
C ASP A 36 -1.96 -11.87 10.41
N HIS A 37 -1.15 -12.60 9.65
CA HIS A 37 -1.55 -13.11 8.34
C HIS A 37 -2.63 -14.20 8.45
N ALA A 38 -2.77 -14.89 9.58
CA ALA A 38 -3.82 -15.89 9.77
C ALA A 38 -5.18 -15.21 10.00
N ALA A 39 -5.21 -14.21 10.87
CA ALA A 39 -6.39 -13.37 11.08
C ALA A 39 -6.78 -12.60 9.80
N LEU A 40 -5.80 -12.09 9.04
CA LEU A 40 -6.05 -11.39 7.78
C LEU A 40 -6.67 -12.32 6.71
N ILE A 41 -6.08 -13.50 6.49
CA ILE A 41 -6.59 -14.48 5.51
C ILE A 41 -7.97 -15.01 5.89
N GLN A 42 -8.25 -15.22 7.19
CA GLN A 42 -9.57 -15.64 7.64
C GLN A 42 -10.60 -14.51 7.49
N GLY A 43 -10.26 -13.26 7.85
CA GLY A 43 -11.13 -12.10 7.64
C GLY A 43 -11.43 -11.80 6.16
N LEU A 44 -10.45 -12.01 5.27
CA LEU A 44 -10.65 -11.92 3.81
C LEU A 44 -11.61 -13.02 3.31
N ARG A 45 -11.50 -14.25 3.83
CA ARG A 45 -12.45 -15.34 3.52
C ARG A 45 -13.85 -14.99 3.98
N GLU A 46 -14.02 -14.75 5.29
CA GLU A 46 -15.33 -14.51 5.90
C GLU A 46 -16.05 -13.35 5.22
N ARG A 47 -15.32 -12.28 4.89
CA ARG A 47 -15.89 -11.12 4.18
C ARG A 47 -16.21 -11.41 2.72
N ALA A 48 -15.44 -12.26 2.02
CA ALA A 48 -15.70 -12.60 0.62
C ALA A 48 -16.90 -13.53 0.49
N GLU A 49 -17.03 -14.51 1.39
CA GLU A 49 -18.17 -15.42 1.45
C GLU A 49 -19.46 -14.70 1.88
N ALA A 50 -19.36 -13.59 2.64
CA ALA A 50 -20.52 -12.74 2.97
C ALA A 50 -20.88 -11.76 1.84
N ASP A 51 -19.91 -11.02 1.29
CA ASP A 51 -20.20 -9.95 0.32
C ASP A 51 -20.56 -10.50 -1.08
N THR A 52 -20.12 -11.72 -1.45
CA THR A 52 -20.46 -12.36 -2.74
C THR A 52 -21.61 -13.39 -2.63
N GLU A 53 -22.02 -13.74 -1.41
CA GLU A 53 -22.85 -14.91 -1.08
C GLU A 53 -22.32 -16.27 -1.61
N GLN A 54 -21.07 -16.34 -2.12
CA GLN A 54 -20.48 -17.55 -2.72
C GLN A 54 -19.41 -18.21 -1.84
N PRO A 55 -19.29 -19.56 -1.87
CA PRO A 55 -18.25 -20.27 -1.14
C PRO A 55 -16.86 -20.04 -1.75
N LEU A 56 -15.85 -19.81 -0.91
CA LEU A 56 -14.50 -19.47 -1.34
C LEU A 56 -13.78 -20.66 -1.99
N LEU A 57 -13.43 -20.50 -3.27
CA LEU A 57 -12.51 -21.42 -3.94
C LEU A 57 -11.07 -21.25 -3.41
N ARG A 58 -10.50 -20.05 -3.52
CA ARG A 58 -9.08 -19.76 -3.23
C ARG A 58 -8.83 -18.26 -2.99
N ILE A 59 -7.85 -17.95 -2.14
CA ILE A 59 -7.21 -16.62 -2.05
C ILE A 59 -5.85 -16.69 -2.76
N TYR A 60 -5.66 -15.84 -3.77
CA TYR A 60 -4.39 -15.61 -4.43
C TYR A 60 -3.72 -14.37 -3.83
N TRP A 61 -2.52 -14.57 -3.30
CA TRP A 61 -1.72 -13.52 -2.68
C TRP A 61 -0.55 -13.19 -3.60
N PHE A 62 -0.54 -11.99 -4.16
CA PHE A 62 0.51 -11.51 -5.05
C PHE A 62 1.40 -10.52 -4.29
N ASP A 63 2.72 -10.71 -4.38
CA ASP A 63 3.68 -9.89 -3.63
C ASP A 63 5.03 -9.80 -4.34
N GLY A 64 5.80 -8.74 -4.07
CA GLY A 64 7.18 -8.59 -4.50
C GLY A 64 8.15 -9.32 -3.57
N ALA A 65 9.09 -10.07 -4.15
CA ALA A 65 10.20 -10.66 -3.39
C ALA A 65 11.55 -10.43 -4.07
N PRO A 66 12.64 -10.15 -3.32
CA PRO A 66 14.00 -10.15 -3.85
C PRO A 66 14.29 -11.47 -4.57
N ASP A 67 14.73 -11.39 -5.82
CA ASP A 67 15.01 -12.53 -6.71
C ASP A 67 13.85 -13.55 -6.82
N ARG A 68 12.60 -13.12 -6.55
CA ARG A 68 11.39 -13.96 -6.41
C ARG A 68 11.47 -15.03 -5.31
N VAL A 69 12.45 -14.94 -4.39
CA VAL A 69 12.69 -15.93 -3.33
C VAL A 69 11.69 -15.75 -2.18
N PRO A 70 10.89 -16.78 -1.81
CA PRO A 70 9.90 -16.67 -0.73
C PRO A 70 10.52 -16.30 0.63
N GLN A 71 10.09 -15.16 1.16
CA GLN A 71 10.45 -14.67 2.50
C GLN A 71 9.72 -15.47 3.61
N PRO A 72 10.10 -15.35 4.89
CA PRO A 72 9.49 -16.13 5.97
C PRO A 72 7.97 -15.96 6.08
N GLU A 73 7.44 -14.77 5.80
CA GLU A 73 5.99 -14.50 5.73
C GLU A 73 5.32 -15.17 4.53
N HIS A 74 5.93 -15.12 3.33
CA HIS A 74 5.47 -15.86 2.16
C HIS A 74 5.43 -17.37 2.39
N ARG A 75 6.37 -17.92 3.17
CA ARG A 75 6.38 -19.34 3.56
C ARG A 75 5.25 -19.69 4.52
N ARG A 76 4.91 -18.79 5.45
CA ARG A 76 3.75 -18.94 6.35
C ARG A 76 2.42 -18.90 5.57
N LEU A 77 2.27 -17.95 4.65
CA LEU A 77 1.10 -17.87 3.76
C LEU A 77 0.94 -19.12 2.88
N ARG A 78 2.04 -19.67 2.33
CA ARG A 78 2.02 -20.86 1.46
C ARG A 78 1.51 -22.15 2.11
N VAL A 79 1.42 -22.22 3.44
CA VAL A 79 0.87 -23.38 4.16
C VAL A 79 -0.54 -23.16 4.71
N MET A 80 -1.15 -21.99 4.45
CA MET A 80 -2.51 -21.69 4.89
C MET A 80 -3.58 -22.34 3.98
N PRO A 81 -4.67 -22.91 4.52
CA PRO A 81 -5.71 -23.54 3.72
C PRO A 81 -6.32 -22.58 2.68
N ARG A 82 -6.40 -23.04 1.43
CA ARG A 82 -6.90 -22.29 0.25
C ARG A 82 -6.11 -21.01 -0.11
N VAL A 83 -4.88 -20.82 0.38
CA VAL A 83 -4.01 -19.70 -0.04
C VAL A 83 -3.05 -20.15 -1.15
N THR A 84 -2.73 -19.26 -2.10
CA THR A 84 -1.71 -19.49 -3.12
C THR A 84 -0.89 -18.23 -3.35
N VAL A 85 0.42 -18.29 -3.05
CA VAL A 85 1.32 -17.12 -3.15
C VAL A 85 2.01 -17.09 -4.52
N ARG A 86 1.78 -16.01 -5.26
CA ARG A 86 2.50 -15.64 -6.49
C ARG A 86 3.52 -14.55 -6.15
N LEU A 87 4.74 -14.64 -6.68
CA LEU A 87 5.82 -13.69 -6.37
C LEU A 87 6.36 -13.01 -7.63
N GLY A 88 6.19 -11.70 -7.70
CA GLY A 88 6.88 -10.84 -8.66
C GLY A 88 8.31 -10.55 -8.21
N ALA A 89 9.11 -9.94 -9.08
CA ALA A 89 10.48 -9.58 -8.75
C ALA A 89 10.51 -8.22 -8.03
N LEU A 90 11.13 -8.15 -6.85
CA LEU A 90 11.46 -6.87 -6.21
C LEU A 90 12.86 -6.44 -6.66
N THR A 91 12.92 -5.51 -7.61
CA THR A 91 14.16 -5.02 -8.23
C THR A 91 14.53 -3.63 -7.72
N ARG A 92 15.83 -3.34 -7.56
CA ARG A 92 16.27 -1.99 -7.14
C ARG A 92 16.56 -1.10 -8.36
N SER A 93 15.61 -0.23 -8.72
CA SER A 93 15.72 0.75 -9.79
C SER A 93 16.01 2.13 -9.22
N ASP A 94 17.03 2.82 -9.72
CA ASP A 94 17.39 4.21 -9.35
C ASP A 94 17.46 4.48 -7.84
N GLY A 95 17.97 3.49 -7.10
CA GLY A 95 18.12 3.51 -5.64
C GLY A 95 16.85 3.18 -4.85
N ARG A 96 15.66 3.16 -5.47
CA ARG A 96 14.39 2.74 -4.88
C ARG A 96 14.13 1.25 -5.12
N TRP A 97 13.31 0.63 -4.29
CA TRP A 97 12.78 -0.71 -4.55
C TRP A 97 11.51 -0.61 -5.38
N ALA A 98 11.45 -1.34 -6.48
CA ALA A 98 10.30 -1.42 -7.39
C ALA A 98 9.83 -2.87 -7.51
N GLN A 99 8.53 -3.09 -7.30
CA GLN A 99 7.86 -4.36 -7.60
C GLN A 99 7.66 -4.44 -9.12
N LYS A 100 7.95 -5.60 -9.73
CA LYS A 100 7.81 -5.80 -11.18
C LYS A 100 7.15 -7.13 -11.53
N GLY A 101 6.03 -7.05 -12.25
CA GLY A 101 5.30 -8.19 -12.78
C GLY A 101 4.47 -8.92 -11.71
N VAL A 102 3.87 -8.17 -10.77
CA VAL A 102 2.83 -8.68 -9.86
C VAL A 102 1.49 -8.50 -10.56
N ASP A 103 1.09 -7.27 -10.77
CA ASP A 103 0.25 -6.66 -11.81
C ASP A 103 0.04 -7.56 -13.05
N ALA A 104 1.08 -7.81 -13.84
CA ALA A 104 0.98 -8.70 -15.02
C ALA A 104 0.61 -10.16 -14.69
N ALA A 105 0.94 -10.66 -13.49
CA ALA A 105 0.55 -11.99 -13.04
C ALA A 105 -0.87 -12.02 -12.44
N MET A 106 -1.33 -10.92 -11.83
CA MET A 106 -2.71 -10.73 -11.39
C MET A 106 -3.66 -10.69 -12.58
N HIS A 107 -3.34 -9.89 -13.60
CA HIS A 107 -4.08 -9.88 -14.87
C HIS A 107 -4.12 -11.27 -15.51
N ALA A 108 -2.99 -11.98 -15.57
CA ALA A 108 -2.95 -13.31 -16.18
C ALA A 108 -3.85 -14.33 -15.45
N GLU A 109 -3.76 -14.42 -14.11
CA GLU A 109 -4.60 -15.34 -13.34
C GLU A 109 -6.08 -14.92 -13.37
N LEU A 110 -6.39 -13.62 -13.35
CA LEU A 110 -7.76 -13.09 -13.47
C LEU A 110 -8.41 -13.50 -14.80
N THR A 111 -7.73 -13.24 -15.92
CA THR A 111 -8.22 -13.62 -17.26
C THR A 111 -8.30 -15.16 -17.40
N GLU A 112 -7.35 -15.92 -16.82
CA GLU A 112 -7.38 -17.38 -16.86
C GLU A 112 -8.54 -17.98 -16.04
N LEU A 113 -8.81 -17.46 -14.85
CA LEU A 113 -9.94 -17.88 -14.00
C LEU A 113 -11.28 -17.63 -14.69
N ALA A 114 -11.47 -16.42 -15.23
CA ALA A 114 -12.70 -16.02 -15.91
C ALA A 114 -12.92 -16.81 -17.23
N ARG A 115 -11.88 -16.92 -18.07
CA ARG A 115 -11.94 -17.68 -19.33
C ARG A 115 -12.27 -19.15 -19.12
N ASN A 116 -11.75 -19.76 -18.06
CA ASN A 116 -12.06 -21.15 -17.71
C ASN A 116 -13.35 -21.31 -16.90
N ARG A 117 -14.07 -20.22 -16.56
CA ARG A 117 -15.26 -20.20 -15.69
C ARG A 117 -15.04 -20.95 -14.37
N ALA A 118 -13.89 -20.70 -13.74
CA ALA A 118 -13.49 -21.36 -12.49
C ALA A 118 -14.31 -20.90 -11.26
N CYS A 119 -14.86 -19.70 -11.36
CA CYS A 119 -15.61 -18.93 -10.37
C CYS A 119 -16.71 -18.11 -11.07
N SER A 120 -17.76 -17.74 -10.32
CA SER A 120 -18.79 -16.77 -10.72
C SER A 120 -18.38 -15.34 -10.34
N ASP A 121 -17.62 -15.19 -9.26
CA ASP A 121 -17.31 -13.93 -8.61
C ASP A 121 -15.81 -13.80 -8.35
N VAL A 122 -15.28 -12.59 -8.53
CA VAL A 122 -13.91 -12.23 -8.16
C VAL A 122 -13.93 -11.04 -7.21
N VAL A 123 -13.29 -11.21 -6.05
CA VAL A 123 -12.91 -10.10 -5.17
C VAL A 123 -11.51 -9.64 -5.55
N LEU A 124 -11.35 -8.37 -5.90
CA LEU A 124 -10.06 -7.77 -6.27
C LEU A 124 -9.65 -6.72 -5.24
N VAL A 125 -8.58 -7.01 -4.47
CA VAL A 125 -8.00 -6.10 -3.48
C VAL A 125 -6.79 -5.40 -4.10
N THR A 126 -7.02 -4.25 -4.71
CA THR A 126 -6.01 -3.44 -5.42
C THR A 126 -6.37 -1.94 -5.40
N GLY A 127 -5.40 -1.09 -5.76
CA GLY A 127 -5.64 0.27 -6.22
C GLY A 127 -5.06 0.59 -7.60
N ASP A 128 -4.33 -0.36 -8.21
CA ASP A 128 -3.54 -0.14 -9.42
C ASP A 128 -4.37 -0.27 -10.71
N GLY A 129 -4.47 0.81 -11.47
CA GLY A 129 -5.22 0.92 -12.73
C GLY A 129 -4.70 0.01 -13.86
N ASP A 130 -3.45 -0.45 -13.80
CA ASP A 130 -2.89 -1.41 -14.79
C ASP A 130 -3.66 -2.75 -14.84
N LEU A 131 -4.53 -3.02 -13.85
CA LEU A 131 -5.42 -4.19 -13.82
C LEU A 131 -6.76 -4.01 -14.56
N LEU A 132 -7.10 -2.80 -15.01
CA LEU A 132 -8.37 -2.51 -15.71
C LEU A 132 -8.63 -3.44 -16.91
N PRO A 133 -7.67 -3.72 -17.82
CA PRO A 133 -7.91 -4.62 -18.96
C PRO A 133 -8.22 -6.07 -18.52
N GLY A 134 -7.64 -6.50 -17.40
CA GLY A 134 -7.92 -7.79 -16.79
C GLY A 134 -9.33 -7.86 -16.17
N LEU A 135 -9.77 -6.77 -15.55
CA LEU A 135 -11.12 -6.63 -14.98
C LEU A 135 -12.18 -6.61 -16.08
N MET A 136 -12.02 -5.77 -17.09
CA MET A 136 -12.91 -5.73 -18.27
C MET A 136 -13.05 -7.12 -18.89
N SER A 137 -11.93 -7.81 -19.12
CA SER A 137 -11.99 -9.15 -19.74
C SER A 137 -12.56 -10.23 -18.81
N ALA A 138 -12.54 -10.06 -17.48
CA ALA A 138 -13.28 -10.93 -16.58
C ALA A 138 -14.80 -10.77 -16.75
N LYS A 139 -15.27 -9.52 -16.84
CA LYS A 139 -16.69 -9.19 -17.08
C LYS A 139 -17.18 -9.67 -18.44
N GLU A 140 -16.37 -9.56 -19.50
CA GLU A 140 -16.67 -10.14 -20.84
C GLU A 140 -16.97 -11.65 -20.79
N HIS A 141 -16.36 -12.39 -19.85
CA HIS A 141 -16.57 -13.82 -19.67
C HIS A 141 -17.74 -14.16 -18.73
N GLY A 142 -18.41 -13.14 -18.15
CA GLY A 142 -19.57 -13.29 -17.27
C GLY A 142 -19.22 -13.53 -15.80
N VAL A 143 -18.09 -13.01 -15.34
CA VAL A 143 -17.68 -12.98 -13.92
C VAL A 143 -18.00 -11.62 -13.33
N ALA A 144 -18.65 -11.58 -12.16
CA ALA A 144 -18.88 -10.33 -11.41
C ALA A 144 -17.62 -9.92 -10.63
N VAL A 145 -17.24 -8.64 -10.67
CA VAL A 145 -16.02 -8.15 -10.01
C VAL A 145 -16.31 -7.18 -8.87
N HIS A 146 -15.92 -7.61 -7.67
CA HIS A 146 -16.03 -6.89 -6.40
C HIS A 146 -14.69 -6.20 -6.08
N LEU A 147 -14.60 -4.88 -6.28
CA LEU A 147 -13.41 -4.10 -5.98
C LEU A 147 -13.37 -3.69 -4.50
N TRP A 148 -12.29 -4.06 -3.81
CA TRP A 148 -12.12 -3.82 -2.38
C TRP A 148 -10.99 -2.83 -2.10
N ALA A 149 -11.37 -1.67 -1.55
CA ALA A 149 -10.45 -0.63 -1.13
C ALA A 149 -9.99 -0.82 0.33
N VAL A 150 -8.81 -0.32 0.68
CA VAL A 150 -8.43 -0.03 2.08
C VAL A 150 -8.73 1.44 2.36
N GLN A 151 -9.34 1.74 3.51
CA GLN A 151 -9.63 3.13 3.89
C GLN A 151 -8.35 4.00 3.87
N ALA A 152 -8.40 5.14 3.16
CA ALA A 152 -7.33 6.13 3.17
C ALA A 152 -7.23 6.86 4.53
N ALA A 153 -6.05 7.44 4.81
CA ALA A 153 -5.73 8.04 6.11
C ALA A 153 -6.26 9.48 6.24
N ASP A 154 -6.17 10.23 5.15
CA ASP A 154 -6.70 11.57 4.86
C ASP A 154 -8.19 11.55 4.53
N GLY A 155 -8.64 10.53 3.78
CA GLY A 155 -10.00 10.38 3.28
C GLY A 155 -10.11 10.42 1.74
N ASP A 156 -8.99 10.64 1.06
CA ASP A 156 -8.90 10.77 -0.40
C ASP A 156 -8.94 9.38 -1.09
N TYR A 157 -8.78 9.34 -2.42
CA TYR A 157 -8.75 8.09 -3.18
C TYR A 157 -7.36 7.46 -3.19
N ASN A 158 -7.31 6.14 -3.08
CA ASN A 158 -6.09 5.32 -3.24
C ASN A 158 -6.27 4.21 -4.30
N GLN A 159 -7.24 4.38 -5.20
CA GLN A 159 -7.54 3.48 -6.31
C GLN A 159 -7.72 4.28 -7.61
N SER A 160 -7.42 3.67 -8.76
CA SER A 160 -7.77 4.21 -10.09
C SER A 160 -9.28 4.45 -10.23
N GLU A 161 -9.64 5.61 -10.77
CA GLU A 161 -11.03 6.00 -11.05
C GLU A 161 -11.68 5.07 -12.10
N ASP A 162 -10.94 4.70 -13.15
CA ASP A 162 -11.43 3.77 -14.17
C ASP A 162 -11.78 2.38 -13.59
N LEU A 163 -10.97 1.87 -12.65
CA LEU A 163 -11.30 0.63 -11.93
C LEU A 163 -12.55 0.78 -11.06
N VAL A 164 -12.73 1.95 -10.42
CA VAL A 164 -13.89 2.27 -9.59
C VAL A 164 -15.17 2.49 -10.43
N ALA A 165 -15.02 2.83 -11.72
CA ALA A 165 -16.12 2.94 -12.68
C ALA A 165 -16.51 1.59 -13.32
N GLU A 166 -15.55 0.70 -13.58
CA GLU A 166 -15.79 -0.58 -14.25
C GLU A 166 -16.09 -1.75 -13.28
N ALA A 167 -15.79 -1.65 -11.98
CA ALA A 167 -16.17 -2.68 -11.01
C ALA A 167 -17.70 -2.79 -10.82
N ASP A 168 -18.22 -4.03 -10.71
CA ASP A 168 -19.66 -4.29 -10.52
C ASP A 168 -20.12 -3.99 -9.09
N GLU A 169 -19.28 -4.34 -8.10
CA GLU A 169 -19.48 -4.02 -6.69
C GLU A 169 -18.25 -3.39 -6.06
N ARG A 170 -18.46 -2.56 -5.03
CA ARG A 170 -17.41 -1.78 -4.36
C ARG A 170 -17.56 -1.85 -2.86
N ARG A 171 -16.46 -2.11 -2.13
CA ARG A 171 -16.45 -2.20 -0.66
C ARG A 171 -15.19 -1.55 -0.07
N VAL A 172 -15.28 -1.06 1.17
CA VAL A 172 -14.13 -0.52 1.92
C VAL A 172 -13.80 -1.41 3.12
N LEU A 173 -12.53 -1.79 3.23
CA LEU A 173 -11.91 -2.36 4.42
C LEU A 173 -11.51 -1.20 5.33
N ASP A 174 -12.35 -0.94 6.32
CA ASP A 174 -12.22 0.20 7.24
C ASP A 174 -11.15 0.00 8.32
N ARG A 175 -10.86 1.04 9.11
CA ARG A 175 -9.92 0.95 10.23
C ARG A 175 -10.31 -0.12 11.26
N ALA A 176 -11.59 -0.32 11.58
CA ALA A 176 -12.05 -1.36 12.52
C ALA A 176 -11.88 -2.78 11.96
N TRP A 177 -12.01 -2.99 10.66
CA TRP A 177 -11.67 -4.26 10.00
C TRP A 177 -10.15 -4.49 9.99
N ILE A 178 -9.38 -3.52 9.50
CA ILE A 178 -7.91 -3.61 9.35
C ILE A 178 -7.22 -3.85 10.71
N THR A 179 -7.66 -3.19 11.78
CA THR A 179 -7.06 -3.32 13.13
C THR A 179 -7.28 -4.67 13.82
N LYS A 180 -8.15 -5.54 13.29
CA LYS A 180 -8.28 -6.93 13.78
C LYS A 180 -7.00 -7.72 13.53
N ALA A 181 -6.40 -7.54 12.34
CA ALA A 181 -5.26 -8.31 11.86
C ALA A 181 -3.94 -7.51 11.74
N VAL A 182 -4.00 -6.19 11.58
CA VAL A 182 -2.82 -5.31 11.42
C VAL A 182 -2.69 -4.37 12.61
N ARG A 183 -1.47 -4.19 13.12
CA ARG A 183 -1.15 -3.20 14.18
C ARG A 183 0.03 -2.36 13.76
N ALA A 184 0.01 -1.07 14.07
CA ALA A 184 1.22 -0.24 14.01
C ALA A 184 2.26 -0.74 15.04
N LYS A 185 3.55 -0.63 14.69
CA LYS A 185 4.66 -0.81 15.63
C LYS A 185 4.95 0.53 16.28
N GLU A 186 4.75 0.62 17.59
CA GLU A 186 5.15 1.78 18.36
C GLU A 186 6.66 2.04 18.18
N THR A 187 7.01 3.15 17.53
CA THR A 187 8.40 3.62 17.41
C THR A 187 8.77 4.53 18.61
N GLY A 188 7.98 4.48 19.68
CA GLY A 188 8.04 5.36 20.85
C GLY A 188 8.54 4.71 22.15
N GLY A 189 9.04 3.47 22.09
CA GLY A 189 9.68 2.83 23.23
C GLY A 189 10.94 3.61 23.64
N VAL A 190 10.89 4.28 24.79
CA VAL A 190 12.07 4.91 25.41
C VAL A 190 13.18 3.86 25.50
N CYS A 191 14.40 4.26 25.13
CA CYS A 191 15.56 3.37 25.03
C CYS A 191 15.71 2.54 26.32
N ALA A 192 15.43 1.25 26.24
CA ALA A 192 15.70 0.33 27.33
C ALA A 192 17.21 0.40 27.62
N PRO A 193 17.64 0.56 28.88
CA PRO A 193 19.06 0.62 29.20
C PRO A 193 19.75 -0.63 28.65
N PRO A 194 20.95 -0.50 28.05
CA PRO A 194 21.58 -1.60 27.33
C PRO A 194 21.67 -2.82 28.24
N PRO A 195 21.26 -4.01 27.77
CA PRO A 195 21.18 -5.19 28.62
C PRO A 195 22.57 -5.48 29.19
N VAL A 196 22.68 -5.42 30.51
CA VAL A 196 23.94 -5.66 31.25
C VAL A 196 24.56 -6.95 30.72
N PRO A 197 25.85 -6.93 30.31
CA PRO A 197 26.45 -8.07 29.62
C PRO A 197 26.36 -9.33 30.47
N ARG A 198 25.53 -10.27 30.03
CA ARG A 198 25.46 -11.62 30.62
C ARG A 198 26.79 -12.33 30.33
N PRO A 199 27.35 -13.10 31.28
CA PRO A 199 28.66 -13.72 31.13
C PRO A 199 28.73 -14.60 29.87
N GLU A 200 29.87 -14.52 29.18
CA GLU A 200 30.01 -15.06 27.83
C GLU A 200 29.92 -16.60 27.78
N ILE A 201 28.91 -17.11 27.10
CA ILE A 201 28.79 -18.55 26.79
C ILE A 201 29.99 -19.02 25.91
N ALA A 202 30.62 -18.10 25.18
CA ALA A 202 31.85 -18.37 24.43
C ALA A 202 33.03 -18.85 25.30
N ALA A 203 33.12 -18.40 26.56
CA ALA A 203 34.16 -18.86 27.48
C ALA A 203 34.00 -20.35 27.85
N ILE A 204 32.76 -20.85 27.92
CA ILE A 204 32.46 -22.25 28.22
C ILE A 204 32.89 -23.17 27.07
N LEU A 205 32.75 -22.71 25.83
CA LEU A 205 33.16 -23.44 24.62
C LEU A 205 34.67 -23.30 24.30
N SER A 206 35.39 -22.45 25.04
CA SER A 206 36.83 -22.17 24.83
C SER A 206 37.73 -22.80 25.91
N ALA A 207 37.16 -23.53 26.87
CA ALA A 207 37.92 -24.24 27.88
C ALA A 207 38.64 -25.48 27.28
N PRO A 208 39.96 -25.64 27.46
CA PRO A 208 40.67 -26.80 26.93
C PRO A 208 40.22 -28.08 27.64
N LEU A 209 39.89 -29.11 26.85
CA LEU A 209 39.57 -30.45 27.35
C LEU A 209 40.81 -31.09 28.02
N PRO A 210 40.67 -31.74 29.19
CA PRO A 210 41.78 -32.45 29.81
C PRO A 210 42.33 -33.57 28.92
N GLU A 211 43.66 -33.68 28.81
CA GLU A 211 44.36 -34.62 27.90
C GLU A 211 43.93 -36.09 28.07
N ALA A 212 43.51 -36.48 29.27
CA ALA A 212 42.96 -37.81 29.57
C ALA A 212 41.77 -38.21 28.67
N ALA A 213 40.96 -37.24 28.20
CA ALA A 213 39.83 -37.50 27.31
C ALA A 213 40.27 -37.79 25.86
N LEU A 214 41.42 -37.26 25.42
CA LEU A 214 41.98 -37.52 24.09
C LEU A 214 42.64 -38.90 24.03
N ALA A 215 43.41 -39.28 25.04
CA ALA A 215 44.01 -40.62 25.14
C ALA A 215 42.94 -41.72 25.07
N ALA A 216 41.92 -41.63 25.94
CA ALA A 216 40.79 -42.58 25.98
C ALA A 216 39.86 -42.52 24.75
N SER A 217 40.13 -41.66 23.76
CA SER A 217 39.45 -41.62 22.46
C SER A 217 40.33 -42.21 21.35
N ALA A 218 41.65 -42.01 21.41
CA ALA A 218 42.61 -42.61 20.50
C ALA A 218 42.68 -44.15 20.63
N GLU A 219 42.62 -44.67 21.87
CA GLU A 219 42.61 -46.12 22.14
C GLU A 219 41.37 -46.79 21.51
N ARG A 220 40.16 -46.25 21.75
CA ARG A 220 38.92 -46.78 21.17
C ARG A 220 38.86 -46.66 19.63
N ALA A 221 39.58 -45.71 19.04
CA ALA A 221 39.70 -45.61 17.59
C ALA A 221 40.62 -46.70 16.99
N SER A 222 41.68 -47.10 17.69
CA SER A 222 42.59 -48.16 17.21
C SER A 222 41.96 -49.55 17.34
N GLU A 223 41.22 -49.82 18.41
CA GLU A 223 40.45 -51.05 18.59
C GLU A 223 39.40 -51.23 17.47
N ALA A 224 38.69 -50.16 17.11
CA ALA A 224 37.71 -50.18 16.03
C ALA A 224 38.33 -50.49 14.65
N GLN A 225 39.53 -49.97 14.35
CA GLN A 225 40.24 -50.29 13.11
C GLN A 225 40.79 -51.73 13.09
N ALA A 226 41.26 -52.24 14.23
CA ALA A 226 41.71 -53.63 14.36
C ALA A 226 40.56 -54.64 14.12
N ALA A 227 39.33 -54.30 14.50
CA ALA A 227 38.14 -55.13 14.25
C ALA A 227 37.74 -55.17 12.76
N ALA A 228 37.89 -54.06 12.03
CA ALA A 228 37.47 -53.95 10.63
C ALA A 228 38.32 -54.80 9.65
N ALA A 229 39.58 -55.11 10.00
CA ALA A 229 40.54 -55.75 9.11
C ALA A 229 40.38 -57.28 8.93
N ARG A 230 39.30 -57.91 9.45
CA ARG A 230 39.19 -59.38 9.57
C ARG A 230 38.20 -60.10 8.66
N ASN A 231 37.34 -59.40 7.90
CA ASN A 231 36.38 -60.03 6.99
C ASN A 231 36.57 -59.54 5.54
N GLY A 232 37.09 -60.39 4.65
CA GLY A 232 37.26 -60.06 3.23
C GLY A 232 37.44 -61.27 2.30
N THR A 233 36.43 -61.50 1.47
CA THR A 233 36.37 -62.35 0.24
C THR A 233 35.17 -61.79 -0.55
N GLY A 234 35.20 -61.43 -1.85
CA GLY A 234 35.71 -62.15 -3.04
C GLY A 234 34.53 -62.92 -3.69
N THR A 235 34.26 -62.94 -5.01
CA THR A 235 34.84 -62.37 -6.27
C THR A 235 33.71 -62.35 -7.34
N GLY A 236 33.75 -61.71 -8.52
CA GLY A 236 34.75 -60.86 -9.21
C GLY A 236 34.73 -61.08 -10.75
N THR A 237 35.18 -60.09 -11.54
CA THR A 237 35.38 -60.12 -13.04
C THR A 237 34.11 -60.19 -13.93
N ALA A 238 34.06 -59.72 -15.20
CA ALA A 238 35.10 -59.18 -16.11
C ALA A 238 34.54 -58.12 -17.12
N GLU A 239 35.44 -57.26 -17.67
CA GLU A 239 35.66 -56.86 -19.10
C GLU A 239 34.49 -56.43 -20.03
N ALA A 240 34.61 -55.47 -20.98
CA ALA A 240 35.65 -54.49 -21.43
C ALA A 240 34.93 -53.36 -22.27
N GLU A 241 35.49 -52.44 -23.11
CA GLU A 241 36.85 -52.19 -23.67
C GLU A 241 37.08 -50.68 -24.10
N ALA A 242 37.60 -50.37 -25.31
CA ALA A 242 38.09 -49.07 -25.81
C ALA A 242 37.03 -48.20 -26.58
N ALA A 243 37.02 -46.84 -26.64
CA ALA A 243 37.92 -45.77 -27.16
C ALA A 243 37.71 -45.41 -28.67
N PRO A 244 38.25 -44.32 -29.29
CA PRO A 244 39.08 -43.19 -28.80
C PRO A 244 38.63 -41.76 -29.27
N HIS A 245 39.46 -40.72 -29.06
CA HIS A 245 39.30 -39.31 -29.54
C HIS A 245 39.94 -39.04 -30.93
N PRO A 246 39.57 -37.92 -31.62
CA PRO A 246 40.51 -36.78 -31.78
C PRO A 246 39.87 -35.35 -31.79
N GLN A 247 40.70 -34.29 -31.93
CA GLN A 247 40.33 -32.85 -32.03
C GLN A 247 40.45 -32.31 -33.48
N PRO A 248 40.02 -31.06 -33.82
CA PRO A 248 40.87 -29.86 -33.65
C PRO A 248 40.13 -28.54 -33.28
N ALA A 249 40.83 -27.39 -33.34
CA ALA A 249 40.49 -26.07 -32.74
C ALA A 249 39.77 -25.06 -33.71
N PRO A 250 39.86 -23.71 -33.55
CA PRO A 250 39.03 -22.88 -32.66
C PRO A 250 38.20 -21.77 -33.38
N GLY A 251 37.26 -21.14 -32.67
CA GLY A 251 36.44 -20.01 -33.14
C GLY A 251 36.17 -18.92 -32.08
N HIS A 252 35.90 -17.67 -32.50
CA HIS A 252 35.93 -16.47 -31.65
C HIS A 252 34.58 -16.00 -31.05
N LYS A 253 34.71 -15.11 -30.05
CA LYS A 253 33.78 -14.04 -29.57
C LYS A 253 32.96 -14.33 -28.30
N GLY A 254 33.62 -14.18 -27.15
CA GLY A 254 32.94 -13.82 -25.89
C GLY A 254 32.74 -12.30 -25.77
N ALA A 255 31.71 -11.86 -25.04
CA ALA A 255 31.45 -10.45 -24.75
C ALA A 255 32.26 -9.95 -23.52
N PRO A 256 32.66 -8.66 -23.47
CA PRO A 256 33.47 -8.11 -22.38
C PRO A 256 32.67 -7.97 -21.06
N THR A 257 33.38 -7.96 -19.94
CA THR A 257 32.80 -7.84 -18.59
C THR A 257 32.98 -6.41 -18.02
N PRO A 258 32.26 -6.01 -16.95
CA PRO A 258 32.08 -4.59 -16.59
C PRO A 258 33.29 -3.81 -16.03
N LYS A 259 34.54 -4.18 -16.33
CA LYS A 259 35.74 -3.46 -15.89
C LYS A 259 36.44 -2.65 -16.99
N ASP A 260 36.28 -3.00 -18.27
CA ASP A 260 37.09 -2.42 -19.35
C ASP A 260 36.58 -1.07 -19.90
N LEU A 261 35.41 -0.60 -19.44
CA LEU A 261 34.84 0.70 -19.84
C LEU A 261 35.31 1.89 -18.97
N ALA A 262 36.08 1.66 -17.92
CA ALA A 262 36.46 2.70 -16.95
C ALA A 262 37.61 3.62 -17.40
N SER A 263 38.26 3.34 -18.54
CA SER A 263 39.58 3.89 -18.90
C SER A 263 39.60 4.89 -20.06
N LEU A 264 38.44 5.39 -20.54
CA LEU A 264 38.35 6.29 -21.70
C LEU A 264 37.57 7.59 -21.41
N ARG A 265 38.21 8.53 -20.70
CA ARG A 265 37.84 9.96 -20.81
C ARG A 265 39.04 10.89 -20.55
N ALA A 266 39.55 11.49 -21.63
CA ALA A 266 40.55 12.56 -21.56
C ALA A 266 39.88 13.92 -21.26
N PRO A 267 40.60 14.92 -20.72
CA PRO A 267 39.99 16.13 -20.17
C PRO A 267 39.75 17.23 -21.21
N GLY A 268 38.64 17.96 -21.03
CA GLY A 268 38.38 19.24 -21.70
C GLY A 268 37.63 20.14 -20.72
N ALA A 269 38.24 21.27 -20.34
CA ALA A 269 37.72 22.15 -19.30
C ALA A 269 37.07 23.40 -19.87
N GLN A 270 35.87 23.74 -19.39
CA GLN A 270 35.36 25.11 -19.36
C GLN A 270 34.78 25.37 -17.96
N ALA A 271 35.14 26.51 -17.37
CA ALA A 271 34.76 26.86 -16.01
C ALA A 271 33.46 27.66 -16.00
N ALA A 272 32.48 27.21 -15.20
CA ALA A 272 31.30 27.98 -14.84
C ALA A 272 31.29 28.19 -13.31
N GLN A 273 31.16 29.44 -12.89
CA GLN A 273 31.33 29.85 -11.49
C GLN A 273 30.13 29.39 -10.65
N HIS A 274 30.40 28.62 -9.58
CA HIS A 274 29.38 28.25 -8.60
C HIS A 274 29.35 29.24 -7.44
N SER A 275 28.33 30.09 -7.42
CA SER A 275 27.91 30.79 -6.20
C SER A 275 27.08 29.84 -5.32
N PRO A 276 27.26 29.81 -4.00
CA PRO A 276 26.49 28.92 -3.12
C PRO A 276 25.05 29.43 -2.96
N GLN A 277 24.11 28.92 -3.76
CA GLN A 277 22.69 29.07 -3.46
C GLN A 277 22.30 28.22 -2.24
N PRO A 278 21.43 28.73 -1.35
CA PRO A 278 20.86 27.92 -0.27
C PRO A 278 19.96 26.81 -0.83
N PRO A 279 19.77 25.69 -0.12
CA PRO A 279 18.93 24.60 -0.57
C PRO A 279 17.47 25.08 -0.78
N ALA A 280 16.87 24.67 -1.89
CA ALA A 280 15.46 24.92 -2.15
C ALA A 280 14.62 24.20 -1.07
N PRO A 281 13.59 24.86 -0.50
CA PRO A 281 12.69 24.20 0.44
C PRO A 281 11.89 23.11 -0.28
N ASN A 282 11.51 22.06 0.47
CA ASN A 282 10.64 21.00 -0.03
C ASN A 282 9.35 21.58 -0.63
N ALA A 283 8.81 20.92 -1.65
CA ALA A 283 7.54 21.27 -2.29
C ALA A 283 6.34 20.96 -1.38
N THR A 284 6.17 21.73 -0.32
CA THR A 284 4.98 21.69 0.54
C THR A 284 3.82 22.34 -0.20
N LEU A 285 2.79 21.55 -0.53
CA LEU A 285 1.58 22.02 -1.21
C LEU A 285 0.98 23.25 -0.50
N ARG A 286 0.92 24.38 -1.21
CA ARG A 286 0.38 25.65 -0.68
C ARG A 286 -1.13 25.72 -0.92
N TRP A 287 -1.88 25.20 0.04
CA TRP A 287 -3.34 25.28 0.07
C TRP A 287 -3.87 26.68 0.46
N SER A 288 -3.02 27.59 0.96
CA SER A 288 -3.43 28.97 1.30
C SER A 288 -3.12 29.97 0.18
N SER A 289 -4.08 30.85 -0.10
CA SER A 289 -3.98 31.91 -1.12
C SER A 289 -3.74 33.27 -0.45
N ASP A 290 -2.56 33.43 0.14
CA ASP A 290 -2.16 34.67 0.83
C ASP A 290 -1.40 35.61 -0.12
N LYS A 291 -2.14 36.24 -1.05
CA LYS A 291 -1.67 37.36 -1.88
C LYS A 291 -2.67 38.51 -1.87
N GLY A 292 -2.41 39.51 -1.02
CA GLY A 292 -3.10 40.81 -1.08
C GLY A 292 -3.28 41.51 0.26
N TRP A 293 -3.40 40.77 1.35
CA TRP A 293 -3.65 41.31 2.69
C TRP A 293 -2.47 41.03 3.62
N VAL A 294 -1.98 42.09 4.28
CA VAL A 294 -0.80 42.02 5.15
C VAL A 294 -1.18 41.39 6.49
N GLU A 295 -0.50 40.31 6.84
CA GLU A 295 -0.46 39.71 8.19
C GLU A 295 -0.31 40.79 9.27
N ARG A 296 -1.38 41.02 10.06
CA ARG A 296 -1.29 41.84 11.28
C ARG A 296 -0.72 40.95 12.39
N GLY A 297 0.60 40.82 12.38
CA GLY A 297 1.36 39.75 13.04
C GLY A 297 0.84 39.30 14.41
N GLY A 298 0.39 38.05 14.45
CA GLY A 298 0.23 37.24 15.65
C GLY A 298 1.25 36.09 15.70
N PRO A 299 1.22 35.24 16.75
CA PRO A 299 2.02 34.01 16.77
C PRO A 299 1.51 33.01 15.72
N LEU A 300 2.37 32.10 15.25
CA LEU A 300 1.99 31.06 14.30
C LEU A 300 1.04 30.03 14.94
N GLY A 301 -0.26 30.25 14.81
CA GLY A 301 -1.32 29.34 15.20
C GLY A 301 -2.70 29.95 14.96
N GLU A 302 -3.68 29.14 14.55
CA GLU A 302 -5.09 29.57 14.50
C GLU A 302 -5.57 30.01 15.89
N PRO A 303 -6.38 31.08 16.01
CA PRO A 303 -6.99 31.44 17.29
C PRO A 303 -7.87 30.29 17.81
N ALA A 304 -7.89 30.13 19.14
CA ALA A 304 -8.57 29.00 19.80
C ALA A 304 -10.06 28.87 19.44
N GLU A 305 -10.70 29.97 19.06
CA GLU A 305 -12.09 30.02 18.60
C GLU A 305 -12.27 29.30 17.25
N THR A 306 -11.40 29.53 16.26
CA THR A 306 -11.42 28.80 14.98
C THR A 306 -11.02 27.33 15.13
N ALA A 307 -10.10 27.03 16.05
CA ALA A 307 -9.71 25.65 16.37
C ALA A 307 -10.87 24.83 16.98
N SER A 308 -11.90 25.49 17.54
CA SER A 308 -13.08 24.83 18.13
C SER A 308 -14.05 24.23 17.11
N LEU A 309 -13.98 24.61 15.84
CA LEU A 309 -14.87 24.08 14.80
C LEU A 309 -14.43 22.66 14.38
N PRO A 310 -15.32 21.66 14.37
CA PRO A 310 -15.03 20.32 13.88
C PRO A 310 -15.00 20.32 12.34
N THR A 311 -14.09 19.53 11.74
CA THR A 311 -14.05 19.36 10.28
C THR A 311 -14.98 18.20 9.84
N LEU A 312 -15.37 18.15 8.57
CA LEU A 312 -16.28 17.13 8.03
C LEU A 312 -15.73 15.71 8.27
N ALA A 313 -14.41 15.49 8.14
CA ALA A 313 -13.77 14.21 8.43
C ALA A 313 -13.81 13.81 9.92
N GLN A 314 -13.98 14.77 10.84
CA GLN A 314 -14.19 14.49 12.27
C GLN A 314 -15.65 14.14 12.58
N LEU A 315 -16.61 14.65 11.79
CA LEU A 315 -18.05 14.42 11.94
C LEU A 315 -18.55 13.15 11.22
N THR A 316 -17.70 12.41 10.49
CA THR A 316 -18.14 11.36 9.55
C THR A 316 -17.43 10.02 9.74
N SER A 317 -18.25 8.96 9.89
CA SER A 317 -17.76 7.57 9.96
C SER A 317 -17.11 7.15 8.63
N ALA A 318 -16.32 6.07 8.66
CA ALA A 318 -15.69 5.54 7.44
C ALA A 318 -16.73 5.03 6.42
N GLU A 319 -17.83 4.47 6.92
CA GLU A 319 -18.97 3.97 6.14
C GLU A 319 -19.75 5.14 5.53
N GLN A 320 -20.08 6.18 6.32
CA GLN A 320 -20.76 7.37 5.81
C GLN A 320 -19.89 8.10 4.77
N ARG A 321 -18.58 8.27 5.04
CA ARG A 321 -17.66 8.82 4.03
C ARG A 321 -17.57 7.96 2.78
N TRP A 322 -17.80 6.66 2.85
CA TRP A 322 -17.85 5.86 1.62
C TRP A 322 -19.17 6.06 0.87
N ALA A 323 -20.31 6.07 1.56
CA ALA A 323 -21.62 6.35 0.96
C ALA A 323 -21.69 7.76 0.33
N ASP A 324 -21.17 8.79 1.02
CA ASP A 324 -21.01 10.15 0.49
C ASP A 324 -20.22 10.15 -0.83
N ARG A 325 -19.17 9.33 -0.90
CA ARG A 325 -18.29 9.25 -2.07
C ARG A 325 -18.89 8.42 -3.21
N GLU A 326 -19.88 7.56 -2.94
CA GLU A 326 -20.68 6.95 -4.01
C GLU A 326 -21.69 7.94 -4.58
N GLU A 327 -22.37 8.72 -3.72
CA GLU A 327 -23.25 9.82 -4.14
C GLU A 327 -22.50 10.89 -4.94
N ASP A 328 -21.28 11.26 -4.52
CA ASP A 328 -20.41 12.21 -5.24
C ASP A 328 -20.22 11.81 -6.72
N ILE A 329 -19.94 10.53 -6.97
CA ILE A 329 -19.65 9.99 -8.32
C ILE A 329 -20.90 10.03 -9.21
N THR A 330 -22.10 9.90 -8.64
CA THR A 330 -23.35 9.81 -9.41
C THR A 330 -24.12 11.12 -9.55
N THR A 331 -23.89 12.08 -8.64
CA THR A 331 -24.84 13.18 -8.41
C THR A 331 -24.22 14.56 -8.58
N VAL A 332 -22.91 14.72 -8.42
CA VAL A 332 -22.23 16.02 -8.55
C VAL A 332 -21.72 16.18 -9.97
N GLY A 333 -22.19 17.21 -10.69
CA GLY A 333 -21.77 17.53 -12.06
C GLY A 333 -20.36 18.08 -12.15
N GLY A 334 -19.73 18.38 -11.02
CA GLY A 334 -18.33 18.77 -10.90
C GLY A 334 -18.06 20.26 -11.20
N ASP A 335 -19.11 21.07 -11.25
CA ASP A 335 -18.99 22.52 -11.16
C ASP A 335 -18.32 22.91 -9.83
N PRO A 336 -17.24 23.71 -9.84
CA PRO A 336 -16.60 24.26 -8.64
C PRO A 336 -17.60 24.83 -7.61
N PHE A 337 -18.65 25.53 -8.06
CA PHE A 337 -19.62 26.15 -7.15
C PHE A 337 -20.55 25.11 -6.50
N GLU A 338 -21.11 24.18 -7.28
CA GLU A 338 -21.87 23.03 -6.75
C GLU A 338 -21.06 22.21 -5.73
N VAL A 339 -19.80 21.89 -6.03
CA VAL A 339 -18.90 21.15 -5.13
C VAL A 339 -18.78 21.85 -3.76
N GLY A 340 -18.70 23.19 -3.77
CA GLY A 340 -18.71 24.00 -2.55
C GLY A 340 -20.02 23.90 -1.75
N GLN A 341 -21.17 23.92 -2.44
CA GLN A 341 -22.48 23.76 -1.80
C GLN A 341 -22.67 22.38 -1.17
N VAL A 342 -22.29 21.30 -1.86
CA VAL A 342 -22.46 19.92 -1.35
C VAL A 342 -21.61 19.68 -0.10
N PHE A 343 -20.36 20.17 -0.07
CA PHE A 343 -19.52 20.12 1.13
C PHE A 343 -20.16 20.88 2.30
N ALA A 344 -20.60 22.11 2.07
CA ALA A 344 -21.24 22.94 3.09
C ALA A 344 -22.51 22.28 3.66
N ARG A 345 -23.38 21.75 2.78
CA ARG A 345 -24.61 21.06 3.18
C ARG A 345 -24.33 19.87 4.10
N ARG A 346 -23.46 18.94 3.69
CA ARG A 346 -23.11 17.76 4.50
C ARG A 346 -22.39 18.13 5.80
N TRP A 347 -21.63 19.23 5.84
CA TRP A 347 -21.02 19.73 7.08
C TRP A 347 -22.08 20.29 8.04
N MET A 348 -23.05 21.08 7.55
CA MET A 348 -24.15 21.61 8.35
C MET A 348 -25.08 20.51 8.88
N GLU A 349 -25.45 19.53 8.06
CA GLU A 349 -26.32 18.40 8.44
C GLU A 349 -25.75 17.53 9.56
N ARG A 350 -24.43 17.58 9.79
CA ARG A 350 -23.69 16.71 10.71
C ARG A 350 -23.09 17.47 11.90
N LEU A 351 -23.30 18.78 11.96
CA LEU A 351 -22.89 19.59 13.10
C LEU A 351 -23.82 19.34 14.29
N PRO A 352 -23.29 18.94 15.47
CA PRO A 352 -24.13 18.64 16.63
C PRO A 352 -24.69 19.88 17.34
N GLU A 353 -24.21 21.08 17.02
CA GLU A 353 -24.60 22.33 17.67
C GLU A 353 -24.70 23.48 16.66
N THR A 354 -25.87 24.13 16.59
CA THR A 354 -26.12 25.32 15.75
C THR A 354 -25.22 26.51 16.10
N VAL A 355 -24.67 26.54 17.32
CA VAL A 355 -23.66 27.51 17.78
C VAL A 355 -22.43 27.51 16.86
N HIS A 356 -22.07 26.39 16.24
CA HIS A 356 -20.95 26.34 15.29
C HIS A 356 -21.25 27.05 13.96
N LEU A 357 -22.50 27.08 13.51
CA LEU A 357 -22.92 27.85 12.33
C LEU A 357 -22.88 29.36 12.63
N GLN A 358 -23.39 29.77 13.80
CA GLN A 358 -23.34 31.16 14.26
C GLN A 358 -21.90 31.65 14.48
N LYS A 359 -21.00 30.79 14.98
CA LYS A 359 -19.56 31.10 15.03
C LYS A 359 -19.00 31.32 13.62
N LEU A 360 -19.24 30.39 12.69
CA LEU A 360 -18.69 30.46 11.32
C LEU A 360 -19.17 31.70 10.57
N SER A 361 -20.45 32.08 10.66
CA SER A 361 -20.99 33.22 9.88
C SER A 361 -20.35 34.55 10.24
N THR A 362 -19.86 34.72 11.48
CA THR A 362 -19.09 35.92 11.86
C THR A 362 -17.69 36.01 11.23
N MET A 363 -17.21 34.94 10.59
CA MET A 363 -15.90 34.86 9.93
C MET A 363 -15.96 35.22 8.44
N TYR A 364 -17.16 35.39 7.86
CA TYR A 364 -17.34 35.75 6.46
C TYR A 364 -16.53 37.00 6.08
N PRO A 365 -15.79 37.02 4.93
CA PRO A 365 -15.75 36.01 3.87
C PRO A 365 -14.65 34.93 4.03
N ARG A 366 -13.90 34.90 5.14
CA ARG A 366 -12.76 33.99 5.33
C ARG A 366 -13.19 32.67 5.99
N ILE A 367 -13.07 31.57 5.25
CA ILE A 367 -13.21 30.21 5.80
C ILE A 367 -11.97 29.90 6.68
N PRO A 368 -12.11 29.30 7.88
CA PRO A 368 -10.98 28.83 8.69
C PRO A 368 -10.08 27.85 7.94
N HIS A 369 -8.75 27.92 8.10
CA HIS A 369 -7.81 27.18 7.24
C HIS A 369 -7.96 25.65 7.36
N ARG A 370 -8.36 25.15 8.54
CA ARG A 370 -8.69 23.72 8.73
C ARG A 370 -9.88 23.26 7.85
N ILE A 371 -10.89 24.11 7.67
CA ILE A 371 -12.08 23.82 6.87
C ILE A 371 -11.80 24.11 5.38
N ASP A 372 -11.17 25.25 5.06
CA ASP A 372 -10.80 25.62 3.68
C ASP A 372 -9.88 24.57 3.04
N GLY A 373 -8.89 24.08 3.78
CA GLY A 373 -8.00 23.01 3.31
C GLY A 373 -8.71 21.65 3.17
N GLU A 374 -9.78 21.39 3.91
CA GLU A 374 -10.58 20.15 3.76
C GLU A 374 -11.55 20.26 2.59
N LEU A 375 -12.22 21.40 2.44
CA LEU A 375 -13.04 21.79 1.30
C LEU A 375 -12.27 21.70 -0.03
N LEU A 376 -11.03 22.17 -0.07
CA LEU A 376 -10.19 22.09 -1.27
C LEU A 376 -9.66 20.67 -1.55
N ARG A 377 -9.37 19.84 -0.53
CA ARG A 377 -9.08 18.40 -0.77
C ARG A 377 -10.32 17.67 -1.28
N TYR A 378 -11.48 17.92 -0.68
CA TYR A 378 -12.76 17.40 -1.14
C TYR A 378 -13.03 17.77 -2.60
N ALA A 379 -12.75 19.03 -3.00
CA ALA A 379 -12.92 19.48 -4.38
C ALA A 379 -11.91 18.86 -5.37
N ALA A 380 -10.68 18.56 -4.93
CA ALA A 380 -9.68 17.90 -5.78
C ALA A 380 -10.12 16.48 -6.23
N ARG A 381 -10.97 15.81 -5.45
CA ARG A 381 -11.49 14.46 -5.75
C ARG A 381 -12.41 14.34 -6.96
N PHE A 382 -12.82 15.44 -7.59
CA PHE A 382 -13.73 15.42 -8.74
C PHE A 382 -13.01 15.44 -10.10
N GLY A 383 -11.66 15.38 -10.11
CA GLY A 383 -10.82 15.26 -11.31
C GLY A 383 -10.76 16.50 -12.22
N LEU A 384 -11.85 17.27 -12.31
CA LEU A 384 -12.08 18.36 -13.26
C LEU A 384 -11.20 19.59 -13.05
N LEU A 385 -10.58 19.74 -11.88
CA LEU A 385 -9.90 20.96 -11.45
C LEU A 385 -8.38 20.79 -11.33
N ALA A 386 -7.86 19.57 -11.39
CA ALA A 386 -6.43 19.31 -11.29
C ALA A 386 -5.74 19.51 -12.66
N HIS A 387 -5.02 20.62 -12.82
CA HIS A 387 -3.98 20.69 -13.84
C HIS A 387 -2.82 19.73 -13.50
N LYS A 388 -1.92 19.48 -14.46
CA LYS A 388 -0.85 18.44 -14.45
C LYS A 388 0.13 18.42 -13.26
N ASP A 389 0.00 19.35 -12.32
CA ASP A 389 0.82 19.51 -11.12
C ASP A 389 -0.04 19.44 -9.82
N ASP A 390 -1.15 18.68 -9.87
CA ASP A 390 -2.13 18.43 -8.80
C ASP A 390 -2.70 19.69 -8.11
N GLN A 391 -2.96 20.74 -8.89
CA GLN A 391 -3.41 22.04 -8.37
C GLN A 391 -4.71 22.52 -9.01
N ILE A 392 -5.71 22.77 -8.16
CA ILE A 392 -6.95 23.51 -8.43
C ILE A 392 -6.58 24.95 -8.83
N ASP A 393 -7.14 25.46 -9.93
CA ASP A 393 -6.93 26.85 -10.36
C ASP A 393 -7.50 27.87 -9.36
N GLU A 394 -6.94 29.08 -9.35
CA GLU A 394 -7.37 30.11 -8.42
C GLU A 394 -8.81 30.62 -8.70
N HIS A 395 -9.28 30.57 -9.95
CA HIS A 395 -10.69 30.86 -10.27
C HIS A 395 -11.63 29.84 -9.62
N ASP A 396 -11.32 28.55 -9.76
CA ASP A 396 -12.14 27.47 -9.21
C ASP A 396 -12.14 27.50 -7.68
N ARG A 397 -11.00 27.82 -7.05
CA ARG A 397 -10.93 28.06 -5.60
C ARG A 397 -11.85 29.19 -5.13
N TYR A 398 -12.02 30.26 -5.92
CA TYR A 398 -13.00 31.30 -5.59
C TYR A 398 -14.44 30.81 -5.77
N ALA A 399 -14.72 30.03 -6.82
CA ALA A 399 -16.05 29.46 -7.06
C ALA A 399 -16.46 28.45 -5.97
N ILE A 400 -15.57 27.54 -5.55
CA ILE A 400 -15.76 26.61 -4.43
C ILE A 400 -16.09 27.35 -3.14
N ARG A 401 -15.33 28.38 -2.79
CA ARG A 401 -15.57 29.20 -1.59
C ARG A 401 -16.88 29.99 -1.66
N ALA A 402 -17.26 30.47 -2.85
CA ALA A 402 -18.53 31.14 -3.08
C ALA A 402 -19.73 30.19 -2.97
N GLY A 403 -19.61 28.96 -3.47
CA GLY A 403 -20.61 27.90 -3.31
C GLY A 403 -20.79 27.49 -1.86
N PHE A 404 -19.68 27.30 -1.14
CA PHE A 404 -19.68 27.04 0.30
C PHE A 404 -20.49 28.11 1.06
N TRP A 405 -20.12 29.38 0.93
CA TRP A 405 -20.81 30.47 1.63
C TRP A 405 -22.27 30.63 1.18
N ARG A 406 -22.60 30.42 -0.10
CA ARG A 406 -23.99 30.45 -0.59
C ARG A 406 -24.88 29.47 0.17
N GLU A 407 -24.41 28.25 0.42
CA GLU A 407 -25.19 27.25 1.13
C GLU A 407 -25.36 27.60 2.62
N ILE A 408 -24.29 28.10 3.28
CA ILE A 408 -24.36 28.61 4.66
C ILE A 408 -25.41 29.75 4.75
N ASP A 409 -25.38 30.72 3.82
CA ASP A 409 -26.33 31.83 3.77
C ASP A 409 -27.78 31.36 3.59
N VAL A 410 -28.01 30.41 2.66
CA VAL A 410 -29.34 29.83 2.40
C VAL A 410 -29.87 29.12 3.64
N ARG A 411 -29.03 28.35 4.34
CA ARG A 411 -29.44 27.66 5.57
C ARG A 411 -29.69 28.63 6.72
N ALA A 412 -28.83 29.63 6.91
CA ALA A 412 -29.02 30.67 7.91
C ALA A 412 -30.32 31.46 7.67
N ALA A 413 -30.63 31.81 6.41
CA ALA A 413 -31.89 32.46 6.06
C ALA A 413 -33.11 31.57 6.34
N ALA A 414 -33.03 30.27 6.07
CA ALA A 414 -34.10 29.32 6.38
C ALA A 414 -34.34 29.14 7.89
N GLU A 415 -33.29 29.19 8.72
CA GLU A 415 -33.41 29.11 10.19
C GLU A 415 -33.89 30.42 10.84
N HIS A 416 -33.79 31.55 10.13
CA HIS A 416 -34.35 32.85 10.57
C HIS A 416 -35.72 33.17 9.96
N ALA A 417 -36.26 32.31 9.08
CA ALA A 417 -37.63 32.42 8.62
C ALA A 417 -38.59 32.08 9.78
N PRO A 418 -39.54 32.95 10.15
CA PRO A 418 -40.53 32.61 11.16
C PRO A 418 -41.38 31.43 10.68
N ALA A 419 -41.63 30.46 11.56
CA ALA A 419 -42.58 29.38 11.28
C ALA A 419 -43.95 30.00 11.00
N GLY A 420 -44.47 29.79 9.79
CA GLY A 420 -45.72 30.39 9.33
C GLY A 420 -46.93 29.90 10.13
N GLU A 421 -47.82 30.84 10.44
CA GLU A 421 -49.10 30.65 11.14
C GLU A 421 -50.22 30.22 10.18
#